data_AF-A0A437NGK3-F1
#
_entry.id   AF-A0A437NGK3-F1
#
_cell.length_a   1.000
_cell.length_b   1.000
_cell.length_c   1.000
_cell.angle_alpha   90.00
_cell.angle_beta   90.00
_cell.angle_gamma   90.00
#
_symmetry.space_group_name_H-M   'P 1'
#
loop_
_entity.id
_entity.type
_entity.pdbx_description
1 polymer ?
#
loop_
_entity_poly.entity_id
_entity_poly.type
_entity_poly.pdbx_seq_one_letter_code
_entity_poly.pdbx_strand_id
1 'polypeptide(L)' 'DHDYTPIQLKERYVALMPNARLVVVDDSRHATPLDQPEVFNQTLLQFLAAASTSQGSLSPC' A
#
# COMPACT_ATOMS: atom_id res chain seq x y z
N ASP A 1 -14.52 16.51 -8.91
CA ASP A 1 -14.15 15.43 -7.98
C ASP A 1 -14.47 14.12 -8.65
N HIS A 2 -13.46 13.52 -9.27
CA HIS A 2 -13.58 12.26 -10.01
C HIS A 2 -12.36 11.43 -9.63
N ASP A 3 -12.36 10.84 -8.44
CA ASP A 3 -11.28 9.94 -8.07
C ASP A 3 -11.24 8.77 -9.06
N TYR A 4 -10.12 8.69 -9.77
CA TYR A 4 -9.99 8.14 -11.12
C TYR A 4 -10.07 6.62 -11.25
N THR A 5 -10.43 5.89 -10.20
CA THR A 5 -10.57 4.42 -10.27
C THR A 5 -11.41 3.92 -9.10
N PRO A 6 -12.53 3.22 -9.34
CA PRO A 6 -13.32 2.61 -8.27
C PRO A 6 -12.46 1.69 -7.40
N ILE A 7 -12.69 1.69 -6.09
CA ILE A 7 -11.97 0.82 -5.14
C ILE A 7 -12.06 -0.65 -5.56
N GLN A 8 -13.21 -1.05 -6.09
CA GLN A 8 -13.48 -2.40 -6.58
C GLN A 8 -12.52 -2.83 -7.70
N LEU A 9 -12.01 -1.89 -8.51
CA LEU A 9 -11.03 -2.22 -9.53
C LEU A 9 -9.67 -2.54 -8.89
N LYS A 10 -9.27 -1.79 -7.86
CA LYS A 10 -8.02 -2.01 -7.12
C LYS A 10 -8.07 -3.32 -6.33
N GLU A 11 -9.21 -3.66 -5.74
CA GLU A 11 -9.44 -4.95 -5.07
C GLU A 11 -9.23 -6.14 -6.02
N ARG A 12 -9.77 -6.05 -7.25
CA ARG A 12 -9.58 -7.07 -8.27
C ARG A 12 -8.11 -7.26 -8.64
N TYR A 13 -7.34 -6.19 -8.75
CA TYR A 13 -5.90 -6.29 -9.03
C TYR A 13 -5.12 -6.91 -7.87
N VAL A 14 -5.41 -6.52 -6.63
CA VAL A 14 -4.76 -7.11 -5.44
C VAL A 14 -5.07 -8.60 -5.32
N ALA A 15 -6.28 -9.04 -5.68
CA ALA A 15 -6.62 -10.46 -5.72
C ALA A 15 -5.76 -11.28 -6.70
N LEU A 16 -5.16 -10.64 -7.71
CA LEU A 16 -4.25 -11.28 -8.69
C LEU A 16 -2.78 -11.27 -8.24
N MET A 17 -2.45 -10.61 -7.12
CA MET A 17 -1.08 -10.45 -6.61
C MET A 17 -0.96 -11.07 -5.21
N PRO A 18 -0.40 -12.30 -5.07
CA PRO A 18 -0.43 -13.06 -3.82
C PRO A 18 0.15 -12.36 -2.58
N ASN A 19 1.05 -11.40 -2.78
CA ASN A 19 1.72 -10.64 -1.72
C ASN A 19 1.32 -9.16 -1.69
N ALA A 20 0.32 -8.74 -2.48
CA ALA A 20 -0.17 -7.37 -2.47
C ALA A 20 -1.12 -7.13 -1.29
N ARG A 21 -1.21 -5.87 -0.89
CA ARG A 21 -2.14 -5.38 0.12
C ARG A 21 -2.79 -4.10 -0.39
N LEU A 22 -4.10 -3.98 -0.19
CA LEU A 22 -4.84 -2.75 -0.46
C LEU A 22 -5.09 -2.03 0.86
N VAL A 23 -4.74 -0.76 0.93
CA VAL A 23 -5.11 0.13 2.03
C VAL A 23 -5.92 1.28 1.45
N VAL A 24 -7.10 1.51 2.03
CA VAL A 24 -7.96 2.66 1.71
C VAL A 24 -7.72 3.70 2.80
N VAL A 25 -7.35 4.92 2.39
CA VAL A 25 -7.22 6.06 3.30
C VAL A 25 -8.43 6.96 3.06
N ASP A 26 -9.38 6.92 4.00
CA ASP A 26 -10.61 7.69 3.92
C ASP A 26 -10.32 9.20 3.96
N ASP A 27 -11.17 10.00 3.32
CA ASP A 27 -11.06 11.47 3.23
C ASP A 27 -9.72 12.00 2.67
N SER A 28 -8.93 11.13 2.05
CA SER A 28 -7.80 11.55 1.22
C SER A 28 -8.35 11.97 -0.13
N ARG A 29 -8.05 13.20 -0.54
CA ARG A 29 -8.33 13.65 -1.90
C ARG A 29 -7.25 13.08 -2.83
N HIS A 30 -6.86 13.85 -3.84
CA HIS A 30 -6.06 13.38 -4.95
C HIS A 30 -4.59 13.10 -4.59
N ALA A 31 -4.09 13.63 -3.46
CA ALA A 31 -2.68 13.55 -3.12
C ALA A 31 -2.49 13.06 -1.67
N THR A 32 -2.80 11.79 -1.39
CA THR A 32 -2.66 11.17 -0.05
C THR A 32 -1.36 11.50 0.69
N PRO A 33 -0.17 11.52 0.04
CA PRO A 33 1.06 11.90 0.73
C PRO A 33 1.12 13.37 1.20
N LEU A 34 0.36 14.26 0.55
CA LEU A 34 0.25 15.67 0.91
C LEU A 34 -0.97 15.94 1.81
N ASP A 35 -2.09 15.27 1.54
CA ASP A 35 -3.36 15.45 2.24
C ASP A 35 -3.32 14.83 3.65
N GLN A 36 -2.68 13.67 3.80
CA GLN A 36 -2.59 12.91 5.06
C GLN A 36 -1.20 12.28 5.24
N PRO A 37 -0.14 13.09 5.41
CA PRO A 37 1.24 12.61 5.43
C PRO A 37 1.51 11.60 6.55
N GLU A 38 0.91 11.76 7.73
CA GLU A 38 1.11 10.85 8.86
C GLU A 38 0.55 9.46 8.56
N VAL A 39 -0.70 9.39 8.07
CA VAL A 39 -1.36 8.12 7.74
C VAL A 39 -0.62 7.41 6.60
N PHE A 40 -0.23 8.17 5.58
CA PHE A 40 0.56 7.66 4.46
C PHE A 40 1.90 7.08 4.93
N ASN A 41 2.69 7.86 5.68
CA ASN A 41 4.03 7.46 6.11
C ASN A 41 3.98 6.24 7.04
N GLN A 42 3.03 6.18 7.97
CA GLN A 42 2.86 5.00 8.84
C GLN A 42 2.51 3.76 8.03
N THR A 43 1.59 3.88 7.07
CA THR A 43 1.20 2.76 6.19
C THR A 43 2.38 2.26 5.36
N LEU A 44 3.18 3.18 4.82
CA LEU A 44 4.37 2.85 4.03
C LEU A 44 5.43 2.14 4.87
N LEU A 45 5.72 2.63 6.08
CA LEU A 45 6.70 2.02 6.98
C LEU A 45 6.28 0.60 7.38
N GLN A 46 5.00 0.38 7.67
CA GLN A 46 4.47 -0.97 7.96
C GLN A 46 4.61 -1.91 6.77
N PHE A 47 4.33 -1.43 5.56
CA PHE A 47 4.51 -2.21 4.33
C PHE A 47 5.97 -2.63 4.13
N LEU A 48 6.91 -1.70 4.29
CA LEU A 48 8.35 -1.97 4.14
C LEU A 48 8.87 -2.95 5.20
N ALA A 49 8.44 -2.82 6.45
CA ALA A 49 8.80 -3.73 7.52
C ALA A 49 8.29 -5.17 7.27
N ALA A 50 7.08 -5.31 6.73
CA ALA A 50 6.53 -6.60 6.37
C ALA A 50 7.28 -7.24 5.18
N ALA A 51 7.68 -6.43 4.20
CA ALA A 51 8.45 -6.89 3.05
C ALA A 51 9.88 -7.33 3.40
N SER A 52 10.57 -6.60 4.28
CA SER A 52 11.92 -6.95 4.74
C SER A 52 11.95 -8.20 5.60
N THR A 53 10.92 -8.44 6.40
CA THR A 53 10.79 -9.67 7.21
C THR A 53 10.54 -10.91 6.33
N SER A 54 9.93 -10.74 5.15
CA SER A 54 9.63 -11.84 4.23
C SER A 54 10.78 -12.18 3.26
N GLN A 55 11.87 -11.39 3.23
CA GLN A 55 13.09 -11.77 2.53
C GLN A 55 13.92 -12.71 3.40
N GLY A 56 13.63 -14.01 3.27
CA GLY A 56 14.44 -15.07 3.86
C GLY A 56 15.91 -14.97 3.43
N SER A 57 16.78 -15.12 4.43
CA SER A 57 18.16 -15.64 4.32
C SER A 57 18.91 -15.25 3.05
N LEU A 58 19.50 -14.06 3.04
CA LEU A 58 20.71 -13.85 2.24
C LEU A 58 21.79 -14.74 2.84
N SER A 59 21.95 -15.94 2.26
CA SER A 59 23.06 -16.83 2.56
C SER A 59 24.37 -16.08 2.29
N PRO A 60 25.29 -15.98 3.25
CA PRO A 60 26.64 -15.54 2.96
C PRO A 60 27.34 -16.69 2.21
N CYS A 61 27.76 -16.42 0.97
CA CYS A 61 28.77 -17.22 0.29
C CYS A 61 30.15 -16.91 0.90
#